data_AF-A0A3B4AZ74-F1
#
_entry.id   AF-A0A3B4AZ74-F1
#
_cell.length_a   1.000
_cell.length_b   1.000
_cell.length_c   1.000
_cell.angle_alpha   90.00
_cell.angle_beta   90.00
_cell.angle_gamma   90.00
#
_symmetry.space_group_name_H-M   'P 1'
#
loop_
_entity.id
_entity.type
_entity.pdbx_description
1 polymer ?
#
loop_
_entity_poly.entity_id
_entity_poly.type
_entity_poly.pdbx_seq_one_letter_code
_entity_poly.pdbx_strand_id
1 'polypeptide(L)'
;MGSMFRSEEVCLVQLFLQSGSAYNCVSELGELGLVEFRDLNPNVNAFQRKFIGEIRRCEELQKTFSKYLSLSLKIDKKKKKL
;
A
#
# COMPACT_ATOMS: atom_id res chain seq x y z
N MET A 1 6.10 -24.58 10.79
CA MET A 1 5.14 -23.95 11.72
C MET A 1 5.50 -24.35 13.14
N GLY A 2 6.45 -23.66 13.75
CA GLY A 2 6.96 -24.04 15.06
C GLY A 2 8.00 -23.06 15.58
N SER A 3 7.52 -22.00 16.25
CA SER A 3 8.40 -21.09 16.99
C SER A 3 7.61 -20.35 18.09
N MET A 4 6.82 -21.07 18.89
CA MET A 4 6.13 -20.44 20.05
C MET A 4 7.09 -19.97 21.15
N PHE A 5 8.34 -20.46 21.15
CA PHE A 5 9.29 -20.22 22.23
C PHE A 5 10.38 -19.18 21.89
N ARG A 6 10.65 -18.91 20.60
CA ARG A 6 11.70 -18.01 20.11
C ARG A 6 11.29 -17.38 18.76
N SER A 7 11.85 -16.22 18.44
CA SER A 7 11.68 -15.56 17.15
C SER A 7 12.23 -16.44 16.01
N GLU A 8 11.62 -16.37 14.83
CA GLU A 8 12.17 -16.98 13.62
C GLU A 8 13.45 -16.25 13.19
N GLU A 9 14.35 -16.96 12.49
CA GLU A 9 15.55 -16.36 11.94
C GLU A 9 15.18 -15.40 10.81
N VAL A 10 15.75 -14.19 10.84
CA VAL A 10 15.54 -13.15 9.82
C VAL A 10 16.87 -12.79 9.17
N CYS A 11 16.83 -12.45 7.88
CA CYS A 11 18.00 -12.00 7.14
C CYS A 11 17.79 -10.60 6.54
N LEU A 12 18.86 -9.82 6.48
CA LEU A 12 18.86 -8.53 5.81
C LEU A 12 19.30 -8.72 4.36
N VAL A 13 18.44 -8.31 3.43
CA VAL A 13 18.73 -8.37 1.99
C VAL A 13 18.70 -6.95 1.42
N GLN A 14 19.61 -6.69 0.48
CA GLN A 14 19.65 -5.44 -0.28
C GLN A 14 19.14 -5.69 -1.70
N LEU A 15 18.07 -5.00 -2.09
CA LEU A 15 17.43 -5.14 -3.40
C LEU A 15 17.80 -3.97 -4.31
N PHE A 16 18.25 -4.28 -5.53
CA PHE A 16 18.47 -3.30 -6.58
C PHE A 16 17.45 -3.55 -7.70
N LEU A 17 16.56 -2.58 -7.91
CA LEU A 17 15.46 -2.69 -8.88
C LEU A 17 15.58 -1.61 -9.94
N GLN A 18 15.37 -2.00 -11.20
CA GLN A 18 15.21 -1.05 -12.30
C GLN A 18 13.83 -0.40 -12.21
N SER A 19 13.73 0.90 -12.53
CA SER A 19 12.48 1.66 -12.45
C SER A 19 11.30 1.05 -13.23
N GLY A 20 11.56 0.39 -14.36
CA GLY A 20 10.53 -0.26 -15.18
C GLY A 20 9.94 -1.53 -14.57
N SER A 21 10.72 -2.27 -13.78
CA SER A 21 10.28 -3.52 -13.14
C SER A 21 9.97 -3.37 -11.65
N ALA A 22 10.37 -2.24 -11.04
CA ALA A 22 10.23 -2.02 -9.60
C ALA A 22 8.78 -2.17 -9.11
N TYR A 23 7.80 -1.70 -9.89
CA TYR A 23 6.39 -1.83 -9.52
C TYR A 23 5.94 -3.30 -9.43
N ASN A 24 6.23 -4.09 -10.46
CA ASN A 24 5.83 -5.50 -10.50
C ASN A 24 6.51 -6.30 -9.39
N CYS A 25 7.82 -6.11 -9.21
CA CYS A 25 8.56 -6.81 -8.16
C CYS A 25 8.04 -6.46 -6.75
N VAL A 26 7.75 -5.19 -6.49
CA VAL A 26 7.21 -4.78 -5.18
C VAL A 26 5.78 -5.31 -4.98
N SER A 27 4.97 -5.38 -6.04
CA SER A 27 3.63 -5.98 -5.98
C SER A 27 3.70 -7.45 -5.58
N GLU A 28 4.54 -8.24 -6.24
CA GLU A 28 4.73 -9.67 -5.94
C GLU A 28 5.27 -9.88 -4.51
N LEU A 29 6.23 -9.05 -4.07
CA LEU A 29 6.74 -9.10 -2.69
C LEU A 29 5.65 -8.75 -1.67
N GLY A 30 4.75 -7.82 -1.99
CA GLY A 30 3.61 -7.46 -1.16
C GLY A 30 2.57 -8.58 -1.06
N GLU A 31 2.35 -9.32 -2.14
CA GLU A 31 1.46 -10.49 -2.16
C GLU A 31 2.02 -11.67 -1.36
N LEU A 32 3.35 -11.88 -1.39
CA LEU A 32 4.00 -12.89 -0.57
C LEU A 32 3.92 -12.57 0.93
N GLY A 33 4.01 -11.29 1.32
CA GLY A 33 3.84 -10.84 2.71
C GLY A 33 4.96 -11.26 3.66
N LEU A 34 6.13 -11.64 3.14
CA LEU A 34 7.27 -12.16 3.91
C LEU A 34 8.37 -11.13 4.16
N VAL A 35 8.25 -9.92 3.59
CA VAL A 35 9.32 -8.92 3.59
C VAL A 35 8.91 -7.67 4.35
N GLU A 36 9.79 -7.21 5.23
CA GLU A 36 9.67 -5.93 5.93
C GLU A 36 10.67 -4.91 5.34
N PHE A 37 10.15 -3.79 4.81
CA PHE A 37 10.98 -2.72 4.27
C PHE A 37 11.45 -1.77 5.36
N ARG A 38 12.74 -1.45 5.38
CA ARG A 38 13.31 -0.41 6.25
C ARG A 38 13.37 0.93 5.53
N ASP A 39 13.07 2.02 6.24
CA ASP A 39 13.21 3.37 5.71
C ASP A 39 14.68 3.74 5.58
N LEU A 40 15.16 3.83 4.34
CA LEU A 40 16.52 4.29 4.02
C LEU A 40 16.65 5.82 4.02
N ASN A 41 15.53 6.56 4.03
CA ASN A 41 15.50 8.02 3.91
C ASN A 41 14.82 8.69 5.13
N PRO A 42 15.31 8.46 6.37
CA PRO A 42 14.68 9.01 7.57
C PRO A 42 14.77 10.55 7.65
N ASN A 43 15.78 11.15 7.03
CA ASN A 43 16.00 12.60 7.04
C ASN A 43 15.18 13.34 5.96
N VAL A 44 14.52 12.60 5.06
CA VAL A 44 13.73 13.20 3.97
C VAL A 44 12.27 13.26 4.39
N ASN A 45 11.74 14.48 4.48
CA ASN A 45 10.35 14.74 4.79
C ASN A 45 9.43 14.09 3.75
N ALA A 46 8.25 13.63 4.16
CA ALA A 46 7.26 12.97 3.32
C ALA A 46 6.92 13.75 2.03
N PHE A 47 6.90 15.09 2.11
CA PHE A 47 6.59 15.97 0.97
C PHE A 47 7.69 16.05 -0.09
N GLN A 48 8.93 15.73 0.27
CA GLN A 48 10.09 15.80 -0.62
C GLN A 48 10.42 14.42 -1.23
N ARG A 49 9.68 13.37 -0.86
CA ARG A 49 9.89 12.03 -1.38
C ARG A 49 9.46 11.94 -2.85
N LYS A 50 10.22 11.16 -3.63
CA LYS A 50 10.07 11.03 -5.09
C LYS A 50 8.65 10.68 -5.56
N PHE A 51 7.90 9.89 -4.79
CA PHE A 51 6.58 9.35 -5.20
C PHE A 51 5.38 10.11 -4.62
N ILE A 52 5.57 11.32 -4.08
CA ILE A 52 4.48 12.09 -3.46
C ILE A 52 3.31 12.38 -4.42
N GLY A 53 3.59 12.60 -5.70
CA GLY A 53 2.57 12.85 -6.72
C GLY A 53 1.62 11.66 -6.90
N GLU A 54 2.17 10.46 -7.00
CA GLU A 54 1.40 9.23 -7.14
C GLU A 54 0.59 8.92 -5.87
N ILE A 55 1.16 9.14 -4.69
CA ILE A 55 0.46 8.95 -3.41
C ILE A 55 -0.76 9.89 -3.33
N ARG A 56 -0.58 11.18 -3.65
CA ARG A 56 -1.68 12.16 -3.64
C ARG A 56 -2.79 11.79 -4.63
N ARG A 57 -2.42 11.35 -5.84
CA ARG A 57 -3.38 10.88 -6.84
C ARG A 57 -4.20 9.70 -6.31
N CYS A 58 -3.56 8.74 -5.65
CA CYS A 58 -4.25 7.61 -5.03
C CYS A 58 -5.18 8.05 -3.89
N GLU A 59 -4.78 8.98 -3.03
CA GLU A 59 -5.63 9.52 -1.97
C GLU A 59 -6.87 10.26 -2.52
N GLU A 60 -6.71 11.05 -3.57
CA GLU A 60 -7.81 11.76 -4.23
C GLU A 60 -8.81 10.79 -4.87
N LEU A 61 -8.30 9.75 -5.55
CA LEU A 61 -9.11 8.67 -6.12
C LEU A 61 -9.88 7.93 -5.02
N GLN A 62 -9.24 7.59 -3.90
CA GLN A 62 -9.89 6.92 -2.78
C GLN A 62 -11.01 7.77 -2.17
N LYS A 63 -10.78 9.08 -1.97
CA LYS A 63 -11.80 10.01 -1.47
C LYS A 63 -13.00 10.07 -2.41
N THR A 64 -12.72 10.19 -3.71
CA THR A 64 -13.75 10.29 -4.75
C THR A 64 -14.57 9.00 -4.82
N PHE A 65 -13.90 7.84 -4.89
CA PHE A 65 -14.53 6.53 -4.93
C PHE A 65 -15.39 6.26 -3.69
N SER A 66 -14.86 6.51 -2.50
CA SER A 66 -15.60 6.34 -1.24
C SER A 66 -16.88 7.20 -1.19
N LYS A 67 -16.80 8.45 -1.65
CA LYS A 67 -17.96 9.33 -1.74
C LYS A 67 -19.02 8.78 -2.71
N TYR A 68 -18.63 8.39 -3.91
CA TYR A 68 -19.57 7.84 -4.90
C TYR A 68 -20.22 6.53 -4.44
N LEU A 69 -19.45 5.63 -3.84
CA LEU A 69 -19.98 4.37 -3.33
C LEU A 69 -20.99 4.60 -2.19
N SER A 70 -20.66 5.51 -1.25
CA SER A 70 -21.56 5.85 -0.15
C SER A 70 -22.88 6.48 -0.63
N LEU A 71 -22.84 7.30 -1.70
CA LEU A 71 -24.02 7.91 -2.31
C LEU A 71 -24.85 6.87 -3.05
N SER A 72 -24.21 6.00 -3.82
CA SER A 72 -24.89 4.93 -4.58
C SER A 72 -25.64 3.99 -3.62
N LEU A 73 -24.97 3.54 -2.55
CA LEU A 73 -25.59 2.71 -1.51
C LEU A 73 -26.77 3.41 -0.81
N LYS A 74 -26.72 4.73 -0.62
CA LYS A 74 -27.84 5.50 -0.06
C LYS A 74 -29.03 5.58 -1.02
N ILE A 75 -28.78 5.72 -2.32
CA ILE A 75 -29.82 5.74 -3.36
C ILE A 75 -30.50 4.36 -3.43
N ASP A 76 -29.73 3.27 -3.42
CA ASP A 76 -30.29 1.91 -3.45
C ASP A 76 -31.14 1.60 -2.22
N LYS A 77 -30.71 2.04 -1.02
CA LYS A 77 -31.51 1.92 0.20
C LYS A 77 -32.80 2.74 0.15
N LYS A 78 -32.79 3.92 -0.48
CA LYS A 78 -33.97 4.77 -0.63
C LYS A 78 -34.96 4.16 -1.64
N LYS A 79 -34.47 3.58 -2.74
CA LYS A 79 -35.30 2.86 -3.73
C LYS A 79 -35.92 1.58 -3.20
N LYS A 80 -35.27 0.84 -2.31
CA LYS A 80 -35.84 -0.37 -1.66
C LYS A 80 -36.86 -0.07 -0.56
N LYS A 81 -36.94 1.19 -0.08
CA LYS A 81 -37.87 1.61 0.98
C LYS A 81 -39.14 2.28 0.42
N LEU A 82 -39.13 2.64 -0.87
CA LEU A 82 -40.33 2.93 -1.66
C LEU A 82 -40.82 1.63 -2.31
#